data_AF-A0A6L4Z484-F1
#
_entry.id   AF-A0A6L4Z484-F1
#
_cell.length_a   1.000
_cell.length_b   1.000
_cell.length_c   1.000
_cell.angle_alpha   90.00
_cell.angle_beta   90.00
_cell.angle_gamma   90.00
#
_symmetry.space_group_name_H-M   'P 1'
#
loop_
_entity.id
_entity.type
_entity.pdbx_description
1 polymer ?
#
loop_
_entity_poly.entity_id
_entity_poly.type
_entity_poly.pdbx_seq_one_letter_code
_entity_poly.pdbx_strand_id
1 'polypeptide(L)' 'MLAMKFGGTSVGGANRITEVVKIIQAEKERTPKIIVVVSAMSGVTSNLLAAASLAAQGKQAEYEKICQDLLR' A
#
# COMPACT_ATOMS: atom_id res chain seq x y z
N MET A 1 -16.51 17.71 6.51
CA MET A 1 -16.09 16.42 5.92
C MET A 1 -14.63 16.57 5.53
N LEU A 2 -13.78 15.63 5.89
CA LEU A 2 -12.34 15.70 5.62
C LEU A 2 -11.90 14.45 4.84
N ALA A 3 -11.06 14.65 3.83
CA ALA A 3 -10.37 13.55 3.14
C ALA A 3 -8.91 13.51 3.58
N MET A 4 -8.45 12.34 4.02
CA MET A 4 -7.07 12.10 4.44
C MET A 4 -6.44 11.09 3.49
N LYS A 5 -5.29 11.44 2.90
CA LYS A 5 -4.56 10.55 2.00
C LYS A 5 -3.23 10.12 2.61
N PHE A 6 -2.97 8.82 2.60
CA PHE A 6 -1.71 8.23 3.08
C PHE A 6 -0.96 7.55 1.92
N GLY A 7 0.33 7.86 1.76
CA GLY A 7 1.18 7.27 0.73
C GLY A 7 1.71 5.90 1.10
N GLY A 8 2.36 5.21 0.16
CA GLY A 8 2.85 3.84 0.37
C GLY A 8 3.88 3.68 1.48
N THR A 9 4.69 4.70 1.75
CA THR A 9 5.62 4.73 2.90
C THR A 9 4.89 4.88 4.23
N SER A 10 3.78 5.63 4.25
CA SER A 10 2.90 5.78 5.42
C SER A 10 2.15 4.50 5.76
N VAL A 11 1.98 3.59 4.81
CA VAL A 11 1.30 2.29 5.01
C VAL A 11 2.23 1.09 4.78
N GLY A 12 3.56 1.30 4.79
CA GLY A 12 4.56 0.31 4.38
C GLY A 12 4.74 -0.92 5.30
N GLY A 13 3.88 -1.10 6.29
CA GLY A 13 3.88 -2.26 7.18
C GLY A 13 2.90 -2.10 8.34
N ALA A 14 2.65 -3.17 9.09
CA ALA A 14 1.67 -3.18 10.19
C ALA A 14 1.89 -2.03 11.19
N ASN A 15 3.13 -1.81 11.64
CA ASN A 15 3.46 -0.72 12.56
C ASN A 15 3.10 0.66 11.99
N ARG A 16 3.36 0.89 10.70
CA ARG A 16 3.06 2.17 10.03
C ARG A 16 1.55 2.37 9.90
N ILE A 17 0.81 1.31 9.59
CA ILE A 17 -0.66 1.33 9.54
C ILE A 17 -1.24 1.66 10.92
N THR A 18 -0.71 1.08 12.00
CA THR A 18 -1.11 1.42 13.38
C THR A 18 -0.92 2.91 13.67
N GLU A 19 0.20 3.51 13.26
CA GLU A 19 0.40 4.96 13.42
C GLU A 19 -0.59 5.79 12.60
N VAL A 20 -0.89 5.38 11.36
CA VAL A 20 -1.93 6.02 10.53
C VAL A 20 -3.30 5.98 11.22
N VAL A 21 -3.66 4.83 11.81
CA VAL A 21 -4.92 4.68 12.55
C VAL A 21 -5.00 5.65 13.73
N LYS A 22 -3.91 5.84 14.49
CA LYS A 22 -3.88 6.83 15.59
C LYS A 22 -4.13 8.25 15.10
N ILE A 23 -3.54 8.65 13.96
CA ILE A 23 -3.76 9.97 13.36
C ILE A 23 -5.25 10.16 12.99
N ILE A 24 -5.86 9.13 12.37
CA ILE A 24 -7.27 9.16 11.98
C ILE A 24 -8.18 9.23 13.22
N GLN A 25 -7.89 8.48 14.26
CA GLN A 25 -8.67 8.47 15.51
C GLN A 25 -8.64 9.85 16.19
N ALA A 26 -7.46 10.47 16.28
CA ALA A 26 -7.32 11.82 16.84
C ALA A 26 -8.08 12.88 16.02
N GLU A 27 -8.16 12.74 14.70
CA GLU A 27 -8.93 13.66 13.85
C GLU A 27 -10.44 13.43 13.96
N LYS A 28 -10.87 12.19 14.20
CA LYS A 28 -12.30 11.84 14.32
C LYS A 28 -13.00 12.57 15.46
N GLU A 29 -12.28 12.93 16.52
CA GLU A 29 -12.81 13.73 17.63
C GLU A 29 -13.23 15.15 17.20
N ARG A 30 -12.54 15.72 16.19
CA ARG A 30 -12.81 17.06 15.65
C ARG A 30 -13.75 17.01 14.45
N THR A 31 -13.58 16.00 13.60
CA THR A 31 -14.31 15.87 12.34
C THR A 31 -15.04 14.53 12.29
N PRO A 32 -16.37 14.48 12.46
CA PRO A 32 -17.11 13.22 12.54
C PRO A 32 -17.22 12.47 11.21
N LYS A 33 -17.01 13.14 10.07
CA LYS A 33 -17.05 12.56 8.73
C LYS A 33 -15.69 12.63 8.05
N ILE A 34 -14.98 11.50 8.06
CA ILE A 34 -13.65 11.32 7.46
C ILE A 34 -13.73 10.30 6.33
N ILE A 35 -13.08 10.60 5.21
CA ILE A 35 -12.79 9.67 4.12
C ILE A 35 -11.28 9.41 4.13
N VAL A 36 -10.89 8.14 4.09
CA VAL A 36 -9.47 7.75 4.07
C VAL A 36 -9.14 7.12 2.73
N VAL A 37 -8.10 7.64 2.08
CA VAL A 37 -7.56 7.12 0.82
C VAL A 37 -6.14 6.65 1.07
N VAL A 38 -5.84 5.41 0.66
CA VAL A 38 -4.51 4.83 0.80
C VAL A 38 -3.94 4.43 -0.55
N SER A 39 -2.63 4.60 -0.71
CA SER A 39 -1.88 3.94 -1.78
C SER A 39 -1.55 2.49 -1.39
N ALA A 40 -1.09 1.67 -2.34
CA ALA A 40 -0.44 0.39 -2.02
C ALA A 40 0.81 0.61 -1.16
N MET A 41 1.24 -0.42 -0.42
CA MET A 41 2.46 -0.39 0.38
C MET A 41 3.69 -0.08 -0.50
N SER A 42 4.70 0.56 0.09
CA SER A 42 5.91 0.98 -0.62
C SER A 42 6.51 -0.15 -1.45
N GLY A 43 6.76 0.10 -2.74
CA GLY A 43 7.34 -0.88 -3.66
C GLY A 43 6.33 -1.84 -4.32
N VAL A 44 5.15 -2.07 -3.74
CA VAL A 44 4.18 -3.05 -4.26
C VAL A 44 3.74 -2.73 -5.69
N THR A 45 3.36 -1.49 -5.98
CA THR A 45 2.96 -1.10 -7.34
C THR A 45 4.08 -1.31 -8.36
N SER A 46 5.31 -0.94 -8.00
CA SER A 46 6.49 -1.12 -8.88
C SER A 46 6.77 -2.60 -9.12
N ASN A 47 6.64 -3.45 -8.09
CA ASN A 47 6.82 -4.89 -8.19
C ASN A 47 5.75 -5.53 -9.09
N LEU A 48 4.49 -5.12 -8.96
CA LEU A 48 3.41 -5.60 -9.84
C LEU A 48 3.65 -5.25 -11.31
N LEU A 49 4.08 -4.01 -11.58
CA LEU A 49 4.43 -3.60 -12.95
C LEU A 49 5.62 -4.39 -13.51
N ALA A 50 6.65 -4.63 -12.68
CA ALA A 50 7.79 -5.43 -13.07
C ALA A 50 7.40 -6.89 -13.36
N ALA A 51 6.60 -7.52 -12.48
CA ALA A 51 6.09 -8.87 -12.68
C ALA A 51 5.25 -8.99 -13.96
N ALA A 52 4.35 -8.03 -14.21
CA ALA A 52 3.54 -8.00 -15.42
C ALA A 52 4.40 -7.91 -16.70
N SER A 53 5.44 -7.05 -16.68
CA SER A 53 6.38 -6.92 -17.81
C SER A 53 7.17 -8.20 -18.06
N LEU A 54 7.65 -8.86 -17.00
CA LEU A 54 8.39 -10.13 -17.09
C LEU A 54 7.48 -11.27 -17.58
N ALA A 55 6.24 -11.33 -17.11
CA ALA A 55 5.24 -12.28 -17.58
C ALA A 55 4.95 -12.11 -19.06
N ALA A 56 4.78 -10.88 -19.54
CA ALA A 56 4.57 -10.58 -20.96
C ALA A 56 5.77 -11.00 -21.85
N GLN A 57 6.99 -11.08 -21.27
CA GLN A 57 8.20 -11.55 -21.94
C GLN A 57 8.40 -13.07 -21.84
N GLY A 58 7.49 -13.81 -21.19
CA GLY A 58 7.63 -15.26 -20.97
C GLY A 58 8.67 -15.66 -19.91
N LYS A 59 9.13 -14.72 -19.08
CA LYS A 59 10.17 -14.95 -18.06
C LYS A 59 9.59 -15.53 -16.77
N GLN A 60 9.15 -16.79 -16.86
CA GLN A 60 8.34 -17.44 -15.81
C GLN A 60 8.97 -17.40 -14.42
N ALA A 61 10.20 -17.91 -14.29
CA ALA A 61 10.86 -17.98 -12.98
C ALA A 61 11.07 -16.60 -12.33
N GLU A 62 11.27 -15.54 -13.14
CA GLU A 62 11.52 -14.19 -12.63
C GLU A 62 10.25 -13.54 -12.07
N TYR A 63 9.12 -13.60 -12.79
CA TYR A 63 7.88 -13.02 -12.29
C TYR A 63 7.28 -13.83 -11.14
N GLU A 64 7.41 -15.16 -11.15
CA GLU A 64 6.95 -16.02 -10.06
C GLU A 64 7.65 -15.70 -8.75
N LYS A 65 8.96 -15.39 -8.79
CA LYS A 65 9.70 -14.92 -7.62
C LYS A 65 9.11 -13.63 -7.05
N ILE A 66 8.80 -12.65 -7.90
CA ILE A 66 8.18 -11.39 -7.46
C ILE A 66 6.81 -11.66 -6.84
N CYS A 67 6.00 -12.54 -7.44
CA CYS A 67 4.70 -12.93 -6.88
C CYS A 67 4.87 -13.59 -5.49
N GLN A 68 5.85 -14.48 -5.31
CA GLN A 68 6.13 -15.07 -4.00
C GLN A 68 6.56 -14.03 -2.97
N ASP A 69 7.42 -13.08 -3.35
CA ASP A 69 7.88 -12.01 -2.46
C ASP A 69 6.72 -11.07 -2.05
N LEU A 70 5.72 -10.87 -2.92
CA LEU A 70 4.52 -10.08 -2.61
C LEU A 70 3.51 -10.80 -1.70
N LEU A 71 3.59 -12.13 -1.58
CA LEU A 71 2.70 -12.95 -0.75
C LEU A 71 3.23 -13.19 0.66
N ARG A 72 4.46 -12.73 0.96
CA ARG A 72 5.06 -12.74 2.31
C ARG A 72 4.58 -11.55 3.14
#